data_AF-A0A7K1J5W4-F1
#
_entry.id   AF-A0A7K1J5W4-F1
#
_cell.length_a   1.000
_cell.length_b   1.000
_cell.length_c   1.000
_cell.angle_alpha   90.00
_cell.angle_beta   90.00
_cell.angle_gamma   90.00
#
_symmetry.space_group_name_H-M   'P 1'
#
loop_
_entity.id
_entity.type
_entity.pdbx_description
1 polymer ?
#
loop_
_entity_poly.entity_id
_entity_poly.type
_entity_poly.pdbx_seq_one_letter_code
_entity_poly.pdbx_strand_id
1 'polypeptide(L)'
;MSIDIKGIDDFEYERSFFVREIPEELVEDSESSLIISSYFVHDDNYALRVRLQSSSLHIDLTSATDPKQVLDEYRDSFTSGEMAVKGPSYGGTRYEASRAIDTRIAGELIARGGDLVIKNRYSVWTGEDGWVFDVYGGANAPLIIAKAARSMPVTNLVIPKFCVTEITDQSRFSNDELSWKPYNTWQEDFERELATEGPRFEQIFGHNMLS
;
A
#
# COMPACT_ATOMS: atom_id res chain seq x y z
N MET A 1 26.87 27.03 -7.04
CA MET A 1 27.26 25.61 -7.19
C MET A 1 26.67 24.89 -5.99
N SER A 2 25.41 24.49 -6.10
CA SER A 2 24.73 23.75 -5.02
C SER A 2 25.08 22.29 -5.20
N ILE A 3 25.65 21.70 -4.16
CA ILE A 3 25.89 20.27 -4.09
C ILE A 3 24.52 19.64 -3.89
N ASP A 4 23.99 19.04 -4.94
CA ASP A 4 22.77 18.27 -4.93
C ASP A 4 23.08 16.93 -4.26
N ILE A 5 22.82 16.83 -2.95
CA ILE A 5 22.97 15.58 -2.19
C ILE A 5 21.72 14.73 -2.45
N LYS A 6 21.61 14.19 -3.68
CA LYS A 6 20.70 13.06 -3.97
C LYS A 6 21.35 11.79 -3.44
N GLY A 7 20.94 11.35 -2.25
CA GLY A 7 21.40 10.06 -1.72
C GLY A 7 21.09 9.77 -0.25
N ILE A 8 20.19 10.51 0.41
CA ILE A 8 19.77 10.24 1.80
C ILE A 8 18.26 9.92 1.90
N ASP A 9 17.50 10.04 0.81
CA ASP A 9 16.02 10.00 0.79
C ASP A 9 15.43 8.65 0.34
N ASP A 10 16.25 7.59 0.27
CA ASP A 10 15.89 6.31 -0.36
C ASP A 10 15.38 5.25 0.66
N PHE A 11 15.13 5.63 1.91
CA PHE A 11 14.66 4.72 2.97
C PHE A 11 13.31 5.16 3.53
N GLU A 12 12.25 4.39 3.24
CA GLU A 12 10.95 4.55 3.87
C GLU A 12 10.94 3.80 5.22
N TYR A 13 10.61 4.51 6.30
CA TYR A 13 10.43 3.91 7.63
C TYR A 13 8.94 3.76 7.90
N GLU A 14 8.41 2.58 7.61
CA GLU A 14 7.01 2.22 7.83
C GLU A 14 6.85 0.96 8.68
N ARG A 15 5.77 0.92 9.47
CA ARG A 15 5.26 -0.30 10.10
C ARG A 15 3.85 -0.54 9.63
N SER A 16 3.56 -1.76 9.19
CA SER A 16 2.28 -2.11 8.56
C SER A 16 1.45 -3.02 9.48
N PHE A 17 0.15 -2.76 9.53
CA PHE A 17 -0.80 -3.45 10.38
C PHE A 17 -2.01 -3.90 9.57
N PHE A 18 -2.45 -5.13 9.81
CA PHE A 18 -3.73 -5.59 9.33
C PHE A 18 -4.86 -4.94 10.13
N VAL A 19 -5.89 -4.48 9.42
CA VAL A 19 -7.03 -3.75 9.99
C VAL A 19 -8.33 -4.38 9.50
N ARG A 20 -9.35 -4.42 10.36
CA ARG A 20 -10.69 -4.95 10.02
C ARG A 20 -11.57 -3.90 9.37
N GLU A 21 -11.52 -2.71 9.93
CA GLU A 21 -12.36 -1.57 9.59
C GLU A 21 -11.60 -0.29 9.90
N ILE A 22 -11.83 0.75 9.11
CA ILE A 22 -11.28 2.07 9.39
C ILE A 22 -12.33 2.83 10.20
N PRO A 23 -11.98 3.41 11.35
CA PRO A 23 -12.89 4.30 12.06
C PRO A 23 -13.34 5.45 11.15
N GLU A 24 -14.65 5.60 10.95
CA GLU A 24 -15.24 6.58 10.02
C GLU A 24 -14.75 8.01 10.32
N GLU A 25 -14.62 8.35 11.60
CA GLU A 25 -14.13 9.67 12.04
C GLU A 25 -12.70 10.00 11.58
N LEU A 26 -11.89 8.99 11.25
CA LEU A 26 -10.53 9.23 10.77
C LEU A 26 -10.48 9.57 9.29
N VAL A 27 -11.49 9.16 8.51
CA VAL A 27 -11.46 9.26 7.04
C VAL A 27 -12.42 10.31 6.47
N GLU A 28 -13.43 10.76 7.22
CA GLU A 28 -14.45 11.71 6.76
C GLU A 28 -13.85 12.98 6.10
N ASP A 29 -12.84 13.59 6.73
CA ASP A 29 -12.16 14.80 6.23
C ASP A 29 -10.72 14.53 5.75
N SER A 30 -10.37 13.26 5.53
CA SER A 30 -9.00 12.88 5.16
C SER A 30 -8.73 13.10 3.67
N GLU A 31 -7.47 13.43 3.36
CA GLU A 31 -7.01 13.37 1.97
C GLU A 31 -7.02 11.91 1.51
N SER A 32 -7.68 11.65 0.38
CA SER A 32 -7.73 10.33 -0.22
C SER A 32 -7.23 10.33 -1.66
N SER A 33 -6.78 9.17 -2.12
CA SER A 33 -6.49 8.96 -3.52
C SER A 33 -6.86 7.57 -3.98
N LEU A 34 -7.47 7.49 -5.16
CA LEU A 34 -7.65 6.23 -5.88
C LEU A 34 -6.35 5.91 -6.64
N ILE A 35 -5.88 4.68 -6.46
CA ILE A 35 -4.64 4.19 -7.07
C ILE A 35 -4.94 2.92 -7.86
N ILE A 36 -4.48 2.88 -9.11
CA ILE A 36 -4.38 1.65 -9.91
C ILE A 36 -2.91 1.41 -10.22
N SER A 37 -2.40 0.24 -9.88
CA SER A 37 -1.04 -0.19 -10.22
C SER A 37 -1.09 -1.45 -11.06
N SER A 38 -0.24 -1.53 -12.07
CA SER A 38 0.05 -2.74 -12.84
C SER A 38 1.49 -3.19 -12.60
N TYR A 39 1.69 -4.48 -12.34
CA TYR A 39 2.98 -5.13 -12.16
C TYR A 39 3.28 -6.03 -13.35
N PHE A 40 4.28 -5.67 -14.16
CA PHE A 40 4.69 -6.40 -15.37
C PHE A 40 5.76 -7.47 -15.09
N VAL A 41 6.47 -7.31 -13.98
CA VAL A 41 7.45 -8.23 -13.44
C VAL A 41 7.21 -8.26 -11.93
N HIS A 42 7.23 -9.44 -11.33
CA HIS A 42 7.10 -9.67 -9.88
C HIS A 42 7.85 -10.95 -9.46
N ASP A 43 8.90 -11.32 -10.19
CA ASP A 43 9.67 -12.55 -10.02
C ASP A 43 10.91 -12.31 -9.14
N ASP A 44 11.25 -13.25 -8.26
CA ASP A 44 12.39 -13.14 -7.33
C ASP A 44 12.45 -11.80 -6.55
N ASN A 45 11.29 -11.24 -6.17
CA ASN A 45 11.12 -9.92 -5.55
C ASN A 45 11.59 -8.73 -6.40
N TYR A 46 11.87 -8.92 -7.69
CA TYR A 46 12.04 -7.83 -8.65
C TYR A 46 10.67 -7.39 -9.14
N ALA A 47 10.49 -6.08 -9.30
CA ALA A 47 9.24 -5.55 -9.83
C ALA A 47 9.43 -4.47 -10.88
N LEU A 48 8.59 -4.50 -11.92
CA LEU A 48 8.35 -3.38 -12.83
C LEU A 48 6.90 -2.95 -12.68
N ARG A 49 6.69 -1.77 -12.09
CA ARG A 49 5.36 -1.24 -11.78
C ARG A 49 5.05 -0.02 -12.64
N VAL A 50 3.83 0.07 -13.13
CA VAL A 50 3.22 1.32 -13.62
C VAL A 50 2.05 1.66 -12.70
N ARG A 51 1.97 2.91 -12.23
CA ARG A 51 0.93 3.40 -11.32
C ARG A 51 0.23 4.60 -11.92
N LEU A 52 -1.10 4.62 -11.78
CA LEU A 52 -1.94 5.80 -11.92
C LEU A 52 -2.54 6.17 -10.56
N GLN A 53 -2.65 7.47 -10.31
CA GLN A 53 -3.26 8.00 -9.09
C GLN A 53 -4.15 9.21 -9.40
N SER A 54 -5.29 9.28 -8.71
CA SER A 54 -6.18 10.43 -8.68
C SER A 54 -6.48 10.81 -7.23
N SER A 55 -6.36 12.10 -6.88
CA SER A 55 -6.75 12.61 -5.55
C SER A 55 -8.14 13.26 -5.53
N SER A 56 -8.84 13.30 -6.67
CA SER A 56 -10.17 13.89 -6.79
C SER A 56 -11.27 12.87 -7.10
N LEU A 57 -10.87 11.62 -7.36
CA LEU A 57 -11.78 10.53 -7.64
C LEU A 57 -11.89 9.62 -6.43
N HIS A 58 -13.13 9.36 -6.03
CA HIS A 58 -13.46 8.44 -4.95
C HIS A 58 -14.48 7.42 -5.46
N ILE A 59 -14.19 6.13 -5.26
CA ILE A 59 -15.08 5.03 -5.64
C ILE A 59 -15.12 4.05 -4.49
N ASP A 60 -16.32 3.56 -4.15
CA ASP A 60 -16.49 2.48 -3.19
C ASP A 60 -15.96 1.17 -3.78
N LEU A 61 -14.81 0.72 -3.27
CA LEU A 61 -14.16 -0.49 -3.74
C LEU A 61 -14.79 -1.72 -3.08
N THR A 62 -15.14 -2.71 -3.92
CA THR A 62 -15.70 -3.99 -3.49
C THR A 62 -14.93 -5.14 -4.11
N SER A 63 -15.26 -6.37 -3.73
CA SER A 63 -14.69 -7.57 -4.37
C SER A 63 -15.07 -7.71 -5.85
N ALA A 64 -16.13 -7.03 -6.29
CA ALA A 64 -16.57 -7.02 -7.69
C ALA A 64 -15.90 -5.91 -8.53
N THR A 65 -15.12 -5.01 -7.91
CA THR A 65 -14.47 -3.92 -8.64
C THR A 65 -13.39 -4.45 -9.58
N ASP A 66 -13.55 -4.23 -10.89
CA ASP A 66 -12.54 -4.50 -11.90
C ASP A 66 -11.67 -3.25 -12.14
N PRO A 67 -10.36 -3.29 -11.84
CA PRO A 67 -9.46 -2.16 -12.09
C PRO A 67 -9.44 -1.70 -13.56
N LYS A 68 -9.63 -2.61 -14.52
CA LYS A 68 -9.64 -2.24 -15.96
C LYS A 68 -10.88 -1.42 -16.30
N GLN A 69 -12.04 -1.84 -15.81
CA GLN A 69 -13.28 -1.09 -16.01
C GLN A 69 -13.19 0.30 -15.40
N VAL A 70 -12.63 0.41 -14.18
CA VAL A 70 -12.41 1.72 -13.53
C VAL A 70 -11.46 2.58 -14.36
N LEU A 71 -10.36 2.02 -14.88
CA LEU A 71 -9.44 2.75 -15.74
C LEU A 71 -10.11 3.25 -17.02
N ASP A 72 -10.95 2.42 -17.65
CA ASP A 72 -11.63 2.79 -18.89
C ASP A 72 -12.69 3.88 -18.68
N GLU A 73 -13.40 3.82 -17.56
CA GLU A 73 -14.45 4.79 -17.22
C GLU A 73 -13.88 6.13 -16.75
N TYR A 74 -12.80 6.12 -15.96
CA TYR A 74 -12.29 7.31 -15.26
C TYR A 74 -10.88 7.75 -15.70
N ARG A 75 -10.46 7.35 -16.90
CA ARG A 75 -9.09 7.58 -17.41
C ARG A 75 -8.59 9.01 -17.22
N ASP A 76 -9.41 10.00 -17.58
CA ASP A 76 -9.05 11.42 -17.55
C ASP A 76 -9.06 12.01 -16.13
N SER A 77 -9.58 11.29 -15.14
CA SER A 77 -9.55 11.70 -13.73
C SER A 77 -8.22 11.39 -13.04
N PHE A 78 -7.35 10.56 -13.65
CA PHE A 78 -6.02 10.28 -13.13
C PHE A 78 -5.05 11.41 -13.48
N THR A 79 -4.40 11.96 -12.45
CA THR A 79 -3.57 13.18 -12.57
C THR A 79 -2.09 12.92 -12.35
N SER A 80 -1.73 11.73 -11.86
CA SER A 80 -0.33 11.32 -11.66
C SER A 80 -0.08 9.93 -12.25
N GLY A 81 1.01 9.81 -12.99
CA GLY A 81 1.51 8.57 -13.59
C GLY A 81 2.96 8.34 -13.20
N GLU A 82 3.29 7.11 -12.78
CA GLU A 82 4.64 6.75 -12.35
C GLU A 82 5.01 5.36 -12.87
N MET A 83 6.26 5.20 -13.33
CA MET A 83 6.87 3.90 -13.56
C MET A 83 7.99 3.69 -12.52
N ALA A 84 8.04 2.52 -11.91
CA ALA A 84 9.05 2.14 -10.94
C ALA A 84 9.67 0.79 -11.27
N VAL A 85 10.99 0.69 -11.12
CA VAL A 85 11.73 -0.57 -11.06
C VAL A 85 12.17 -0.80 -9.63
N LYS A 86 12.02 -2.05 -9.16
CA LYS A 86 12.36 -2.43 -7.80
C LYS A 86 13.22 -3.70 -7.81
N GLY A 87 14.28 -3.72 -7.01
CA GLY A 87 15.10 -4.92 -6.74
C GLY A 87 14.54 -5.74 -5.57
N PRO A 88 15.17 -6.85 -5.20
CA PRO A 88 14.77 -7.63 -4.01
C PRO A 88 15.01 -6.86 -2.71
N SER A 89 14.20 -7.15 -1.68
CA SER A 89 14.40 -6.61 -0.33
C SER A 89 15.28 -7.55 0.48
N TYR A 90 16.39 -7.05 1.03
CA TYR A 90 17.26 -7.79 1.94
C TYR A 90 17.50 -6.97 3.22
N GLY A 91 17.18 -7.54 4.38
CA GLY A 91 17.39 -6.86 5.67
C GLY A 91 16.66 -5.51 5.78
N GLY A 92 15.49 -5.39 5.17
CA GLY A 92 14.68 -4.15 5.19
C GLY A 92 15.14 -3.06 4.21
N THR A 93 16.11 -3.33 3.34
CA THR A 93 16.55 -2.40 2.28
C THR A 93 16.24 -2.97 0.91
N ARG A 94 15.65 -2.15 0.02
CA ARG A 94 15.30 -2.50 -1.36
C ARG A 94 15.78 -1.40 -2.30
N TYR A 95 16.36 -1.76 -3.44
CA TYR A 95 16.59 -0.78 -4.52
C TYR A 95 15.24 -0.41 -5.14
N GLU A 96 14.94 0.88 -5.22
CA GLU A 96 13.78 1.39 -5.96
C GLU A 96 14.20 2.61 -6.77
N ALA A 97 13.86 2.62 -8.06
CA ALA A 97 14.01 3.80 -8.89
C ALA A 97 12.69 4.03 -9.61
N SER A 98 12.11 5.21 -9.41
CA SER A 98 10.87 5.61 -10.08
C SER A 98 11.07 6.87 -10.92
N ARG A 99 10.18 7.05 -11.89
CA ARG A 99 10.07 8.26 -12.70
C ARG A 99 8.62 8.55 -13.00
N ALA A 100 8.26 9.82 -12.94
CA ALA A 100 7.00 10.28 -13.47
C ALA A 100 6.92 9.99 -14.97
N ILE A 101 5.75 9.56 -15.42
CA ILE A 101 5.41 9.36 -16.83
C ILE A 101 4.05 10.01 -17.11
N ASP A 102 3.78 10.31 -18.38
CA ASP A 102 2.49 10.86 -18.81
C ASP A 102 1.33 9.91 -18.44
N THR A 103 0.25 10.44 -17.88
CA THR A 103 -0.89 9.63 -17.40
C THR A 103 -1.57 8.87 -18.52
N ARG A 104 -1.61 9.41 -19.74
CA ARG A 104 -2.19 8.70 -20.89
C ARG A 104 -1.33 7.51 -21.26
N ILE A 105 0.00 7.66 -21.27
CA ILE A 105 0.93 6.54 -21.50
C ILE A 105 0.81 5.49 -20.39
N ALA A 106 0.75 5.91 -19.13
CA ALA A 106 0.57 5.00 -18.00
C ALA A 106 -0.74 4.18 -18.14
N GLY A 107 -1.84 4.83 -18.48
CA GLY A 107 -3.13 4.16 -18.72
C GLY A 107 -3.07 3.18 -19.89
N GLU A 108 -2.40 3.53 -20.99
CA GLU A 108 -2.22 2.63 -22.13
C GLU A 108 -1.38 1.39 -21.77
N LEU A 109 -0.35 1.54 -20.93
CA LEU A 109 0.44 0.41 -20.44
C LEU A 109 -0.41 -0.50 -19.54
N ILE A 110 -1.08 0.07 -18.53
CA ILE A 110 -1.93 -0.67 -17.59
C ILE A 110 -3.03 -1.44 -18.33
N ALA A 111 -3.66 -0.85 -19.35
CA ALA A 111 -4.70 -1.52 -20.14
C ALA A 111 -4.18 -2.75 -20.92
N ARG A 112 -2.88 -2.79 -21.26
CA ARG A 112 -2.29 -3.82 -22.11
C ARG A 112 -1.71 -5.01 -21.35
N GLY A 113 -1.41 -4.89 -20.06
CA GLY A 113 -0.85 -6.01 -19.33
C GLY A 113 -0.41 -5.72 -17.90
N GLY A 114 0.26 -6.74 -17.35
CA GLY A 114 0.63 -6.83 -15.95
C GLY A 114 -0.55 -7.17 -15.04
N ASP A 115 -0.23 -7.48 -13.80
CA ASP A 115 -1.19 -7.83 -12.76
C ASP A 115 -1.62 -6.59 -11.99
N LEU A 116 -2.93 -6.45 -11.77
CA LEU A 116 -3.53 -5.19 -11.34
C LEU A 116 -3.86 -5.19 -9.84
N VAL A 117 -3.56 -4.07 -9.20
CA VAL A 117 -4.00 -3.74 -7.84
C VAL A 117 -4.72 -2.41 -7.87
N ILE A 118 -5.93 -2.37 -7.30
CA ILE A 118 -6.70 -1.15 -7.08
C ILE A 118 -6.90 -0.93 -5.58
N LYS A 119 -6.75 0.32 -5.14
CA LYS A 119 -7.00 0.70 -3.74
C LYS A 119 -7.34 2.17 -3.58
N ASN A 120 -8.09 2.48 -2.53
CA ASN A 120 -8.18 3.83 -1.98
C ASN A 120 -7.11 3.96 -0.90
N ARG A 121 -6.36 5.06 -0.96
CA ARG A 121 -5.37 5.42 0.05
C ARG A 121 -5.84 6.65 0.80
N TYR A 122 -5.99 6.57 2.11
CA TYR A 122 -6.33 7.68 2.99
C TYR A 122 -5.12 8.05 3.84
N SER A 123 -4.81 9.33 3.92
CA SER A 123 -3.76 9.86 4.79
C SER A 123 -4.41 10.58 5.97
N VAL A 124 -4.13 10.12 7.19
CA VAL A 124 -4.73 10.66 8.40
C VAL A 124 -3.67 10.97 9.45
N TRP A 125 -3.98 11.90 10.34
CA TRP A 125 -3.16 12.15 11.52
C TRP A 125 -3.92 11.70 12.76
N THR A 126 -3.35 10.78 13.54
CA THR A 126 -3.98 10.31 14.79
C THR A 126 -2.94 10.03 15.87
N GLY A 127 -3.21 10.53 17.08
CA GLY A 127 -2.21 10.58 18.15
C GLY A 127 -1.01 11.43 17.76
N GLU A 128 0.17 10.83 17.80
CA GLU A 128 1.45 11.50 17.49
C GLU A 128 1.97 11.17 16.07
N ASP A 129 1.25 10.35 15.31
CA ASP A 129 1.74 9.72 14.10
C ASP A 129 0.87 9.99 12.87
N GLY A 130 1.53 10.03 11.72
CA GLY A 130 0.90 9.99 10.41
C GLY A 130 0.59 8.54 10.03
N TRP A 131 -0.65 8.30 9.64
CA TRP A 131 -1.13 6.98 9.24
C TRP A 131 -1.64 7.01 7.81
N VAL A 132 -1.35 5.93 7.08
CA VAL A 132 -1.87 5.68 5.74
C VAL A 132 -2.72 4.43 5.78
N PHE A 133 -3.98 4.54 5.40
CA PHE A 133 -4.87 3.39 5.20
C PHE A 133 -4.98 3.06 3.71
N ASP A 134 -4.58 1.84 3.35
CA ASP A 134 -4.81 1.27 2.03
C ASP A 134 -6.02 0.32 2.11
N VAL A 135 -7.12 0.69 1.45
CA VAL A 135 -8.34 -0.12 1.30
C VAL A 135 -8.36 -0.73 -0.09
N TYR A 136 -8.24 -2.05 -0.18
CA TYR A 136 -8.08 -2.75 -1.46
C TYR A 136 -9.43 -3.17 -2.06
N GLY A 137 -9.53 -3.05 -3.39
CA GLY A 137 -10.66 -3.54 -4.17
C GLY A 137 -10.37 -4.82 -4.95
N GLY A 138 -11.37 -5.30 -5.68
CA GLY A 138 -11.28 -6.46 -6.56
C GLY A 138 -10.89 -7.72 -5.80
N ALA A 139 -9.98 -8.52 -6.36
CA ALA A 139 -9.53 -9.77 -5.75
C ALA A 139 -8.80 -9.60 -4.40
N ASN A 140 -8.39 -8.37 -4.06
CA ASN A 140 -7.76 -8.06 -2.77
C ASN A 140 -8.77 -7.56 -1.72
N ALA A 141 -10.02 -7.28 -2.08
CA ALA A 141 -11.05 -6.98 -1.09
C ALA A 141 -11.32 -8.22 -0.20
N PRO A 142 -11.61 -8.05 1.10
CA PRO A 142 -11.81 -6.78 1.82
C PRO A 142 -10.57 -6.30 2.58
N LEU A 143 -9.35 -6.56 2.07
CA LEU A 143 -8.11 -6.23 2.78
C LEU A 143 -8.00 -4.73 3.08
N ILE A 144 -7.63 -4.42 4.33
CA ILE A 144 -7.24 -3.08 4.76
C ILE A 144 -5.88 -3.18 5.46
N ILE A 145 -4.95 -2.32 5.04
CA ILE A 145 -3.64 -2.19 5.65
C ILE A 145 -3.48 -0.77 6.17
N ALA A 146 -3.19 -0.63 7.47
CA ALA A 146 -2.76 0.64 8.05
C ALA A 146 -1.25 0.68 8.14
N LYS A 147 -0.65 1.81 7.81
CA LYS A 147 0.79 2.03 7.86
C LYS A 147 1.10 3.26 8.69
N ALA A 148 1.87 3.08 9.76
CA ALA A 148 2.49 4.21 10.45
C ALA A 148 3.77 4.57 9.70
N ALA A 149 3.93 5.84 9.33
CA ALA A 149 5.10 6.33 8.62
C ALA A 149 5.72 7.53 9.32
N ARG A 150 7.06 7.58 9.35
CA ARG A 150 7.85 8.71 9.89
C ARG A 150 9.04 8.98 8.97
N SER A 151 9.64 10.18 9.11
CA SER A 151 10.93 10.50 8.46
C SER A 151 12.13 9.77 9.08
N MET A 152 11.92 9.09 10.20
CA MET A 152 12.90 8.33 10.98
C MET A 152 12.27 6.98 11.36
N PRO A 153 13.04 5.96 11.80
CA PRO A 153 12.49 4.68 12.25
C PRO A 153 11.27 4.83 13.18
N VAL A 154 10.21 4.06 12.92
CA VAL A 154 8.96 4.08 13.70
C VAL A 154 9.12 3.29 15.00
N THR A 155 9.81 3.91 15.95
CA THR A 155 10.06 3.33 17.27
C THR A 155 9.10 3.84 18.34
N ASN A 156 8.83 3.01 19.35
CA ASN A 156 7.95 3.34 20.49
C ASN A 156 6.55 3.79 20.05
N LEU A 157 5.95 3.05 19.12
CA LEU A 157 4.67 3.40 18.52
C LEU A 157 3.53 3.24 19.54
N VAL A 158 2.63 4.22 19.60
CA VAL A 158 1.30 4.04 20.20
C VAL A 158 0.44 3.38 19.14
N ILE A 159 0.22 2.07 19.27
CA ILE A 159 -0.53 1.26 18.31
C ILE A 159 -2.03 1.42 18.61
N PRO A 160 -2.81 2.01 17.69
CA PRO A 160 -4.24 2.22 17.89
C PRO A 160 -5.05 0.93 17.89
N LYS A 161 -6.21 0.91 18.55
CA LYS A 161 -7.12 -0.25 18.64
C LYS A 161 -7.54 -0.84 17.30
N PHE A 162 -7.56 -0.04 16.23
CA PHE A 162 -7.90 -0.54 14.89
C PHE A 162 -6.82 -1.47 14.32
N CYS A 163 -5.58 -1.41 14.83
CA CYS A 163 -4.50 -2.29 14.42
C CYS A 163 -4.68 -3.66 15.07
N VAL A 164 -5.09 -4.65 14.28
CA VAL A 164 -5.35 -6.00 14.78
C VAL A 164 -4.06 -6.76 15.01
N THR A 165 -3.18 -6.80 14.01
CA THR A 165 -1.87 -7.43 14.12
C THR A 165 -0.87 -6.72 13.22
N GLU A 166 0.39 -6.73 13.61
CA GLU A 166 1.48 -6.24 12.77
C GLU A 166 1.81 -7.26 11.68
N ILE A 167 2.05 -6.73 10.48
CA ILE A 167 2.36 -7.48 9.24
C ILE A 167 3.59 -6.91 8.53
N THR A 168 4.38 -6.07 9.20
CA THR A 168 5.55 -5.36 8.66
C THR A 168 6.50 -6.30 7.89
N ASP A 169 6.80 -7.49 8.44
CA ASP A 169 7.73 -8.45 7.82
C ASP A 169 7.04 -9.53 6.96
N GLN A 170 5.75 -9.38 6.66
CA GLN A 170 4.98 -10.36 5.90
C GLN A 170 4.85 -9.94 4.43
N SER A 171 5.79 -10.40 3.59
CA SER A 171 5.84 -10.04 2.17
C SER A 171 4.55 -10.36 1.41
N ARG A 172 3.77 -11.38 1.82
CA ARG A 172 2.45 -11.70 1.22
C ARG A 172 1.46 -10.53 1.18
N PHE A 173 1.66 -9.50 2.01
CA PHE A 173 0.85 -8.26 2.04
C PHE A 173 1.44 -7.11 1.21
N SER A 174 2.58 -7.29 0.53
CA SER A 174 3.14 -6.28 -0.35
C SER A 174 2.32 -6.15 -1.63
N ASN A 175 2.29 -4.95 -2.23
CA ASN A 175 1.48 -4.75 -3.44
C ASN A 175 1.95 -5.62 -4.62
N ASP A 176 3.25 -5.92 -4.71
CA ASP A 176 3.79 -6.82 -5.73
C ASP A 176 3.28 -8.25 -5.53
N GLU A 177 3.33 -8.81 -4.32
CA GLU A 177 2.76 -10.14 -4.04
C GLU A 177 1.24 -10.17 -4.21
N LEU A 178 0.52 -9.15 -3.71
CA LEU A 178 -0.94 -9.03 -3.85
C LEU A 178 -1.42 -8.88 -5.30
N SER A 179 -0.53 -8.49 -6.23
CA SER A 179 -0.91 -8.37 -7.64
C SER A 179 -1.14 -9.73 -8.30
N TRP A 180 -0.25 -10.70 -8.06
CA TRP A 180 -0.27 -12.01 -8.70
C TRP A 180 -0.78 -13.13 -7.78
N LYS A 181 -0.74 -12.92 -6.45
CA LYS A 181 -1.32 -13.81 -5.44
C LYS A 181 -2.30 -13.04 -4.54
N PRO A 182 -3.51 -12.75 -5.04
CA PRO A 182 -4.45 -11.87 -4.36
C PRO A 182 -4.90 -12.39 -2.99
N TYR A 183 -5.25 -11.47 -2.10
CA TYR A 183 -5.66 -11.75 -0.73
C TYR A 183 -6.75 -12.82 -0.61
N ASN A 184 -7.77 -12.77 -1.49
CA ASN A 184 -8.87 -13.74 -1.46
C ASN A 184 -8.44 -15.20 -1.62
N THR A 185 -7.25 -15.46 -2.16
CA THR A 185 -6.72 -16.82 -2.37
C THR A 185 -6.14 -17.43 -1.10
N TRP A 186 -5.85 -16.63 -0.07
CA TRP A 186 -5.24 -17.07 1.19
C TRP A 186 -5.84 -16.42 2.44
N GLN A 187 -6.91 -15.63 2.28
CA GLN A 187 -7.61 -14.96 3.38
C GLN A 187 -8.00 -15.96 4.48
N GLU A 188 -8.67 -17.06 4.15
CA GLU A 188 -9.13 -18.03 5.15
C GLU A 188 -7.98 -18.63 5.98
N ASP A 189 -6.83 -18.86 5.35
CA ASP A 189 -5.64 -19.38 6.03
C ASP A 189 -5.06 -18.33 6.97
N PHE A 190 -4.99 -17.07 6.54
CA PHE A 190 -4.56 -15.96 7.40
C PHE A 190 -5.49 -15.75 8.59
N GLU A 191 -6.81 -15.82 8.37
CA GLU A 191 -7.79 -15.71 9.46
C GLU A 191 -7.63 -16.83 10.48
N ARG A 192 -7.38 -18.06 10.02
CA ARG A 192 -7.14 -19.22 10.88
C ARG A 192 -5.84 -19.09 11.66
N GLU A 193 -4.77 -18.63 11.01
CA GLU A 193 -3.47 -18.32 11.62
C GLU A 193 -3.66 -17.29 12.74
N LEU A 194 -4.30 -16.16 12.44
CA LEU A 194 -4.56 -15.10 13.40
C LEU A 194 -5.43 -15.56 14.57
N ALA A 195 -6.46 -16.36 14.32
CA ALA A 195 -7.31 -16.91 15.38
C ALA A 195 -6.57 -17.92 16.29
N THR A 196 -5.60 -18.64 15.73
CA THR A 196 -4.82 -19.66 16.46
C THR A 196 -3.67 -19.04 17.25
N GLU A 197 -2.94 -18.13 16.62
CA GLU A 197 -1.70 -17.57 17.15
C GLU A 197 -1.93 -16.27 17.94
N GLY A 198 -3.07 -15.62 17.72
CA GLY A 198 -3.39 -14.31 18.27
C GLY A 198 -2.64 -13.17 17.56
N PRO A 199 -2.96 -11.91 17.91
CA PRO A 199 -2.29 -10.75 17.36
C PRO A 199 -0.83 -10.68 17.80
N ARG A 200 0.06 -10.25 16.90
CA ARG A 200 1.48 -10.03 17.17
C ARG A 200 1.89 -8.60 16.85
N PHE A 201 2.78 -8.06 17.68
CA PHE A 201 3.35 -6.73 17.50
C PHE A 201 4.84 -6.80 17.76
N GLU A 202 5.63 -6.33 16.81
CA GLU A 202 7.08 -6.44 16.80
C GLU A 202 7.71 -5.59 17.91
N GLN A 203 8.54 -6.22 18.75
CA GLN A 203 9.21 -5.56 19.88
C GLN A 203 10.60 -5.04 19.51
N ILE A 204 11.09 -5.36 18.31
CA ILE A 204 12.40 -4.90 17.82
C ILE A 204 12.45 -3.37 17.65
N PHE A 205 11.30 -2.70 17.58
CA PHE A 205 11.16 -1.25 17.41
C PHE A 205 11.00 -0.49 18.75
N GLY A 206 11.41 -1.07 19.87
CA GLY A 206 11.35 -0.44 21.18
C GLY A 206 10.05 -0.77 21.95
N HIS A 207 9.63 0.12 22.85
CA HIS A 207 8.50 -0.13 23.73
C HIS A 207 7.19 0.37 23.11
N ASN A 208 6.41 -0.55 22.55
CA ASN A 208 5.08 -0.23 22.01
C ASN A 208 4.07 -0.05 23.14
N MET A 209 3.14 0.89 22.95
CA MET A 209 1.95 1.04 23.81
C MET A 209 0.70 0.70 23.00
N LEU A 210 -0.22 -0.08 23.56
CA LEU A 210 -1.53 -0.33 22.96
C LEU A 210 -2.52 0.69 23.53
N SER A 211 -3.22 1.45 22.68
CA SER A 211 -4.25 2.41 23.12
C SER A 211 -5.65 1.81 23.18
#